data_AF-A0A7X9CZW9-F1
#
_entry.id   AF-A0A7X9CZW9-F1
#
_cell.length_a   1.000
_cell.length_b   1.000
_cell.length_c   1.000
_cell.angle_alpha   90.00
_cell.angle_beta   90.00
_cell.angle_gamma   90.00
#
_symmetry.space_group_name_H-M   'P 1'
#
loop_
_entity.id
_entity.type
_entity.pdbx_description
1 polymer ?
#
loop_
_entity_poly.entity_id
_entity_poly.type
_entity_poly.pdbx_seq_one_letter_code
_entity_poly.pdbx_strand_id
1 'polypeptide(L)'
;MAKIMLDEDILSEFSQFLWDICFSINCETNKTEIDRKVIYDLTERLAYSWDDIYNPAEVTFAKALRSLYGQYIKAKKDGDMVGAGKFLASYLALKERG
;
A
#
# COMPACT_ATOMS: atom_id res chain seq x y z
N MET A 1 -5.13 -13.11 -22.42
CA MET A 1 -4.21 -12.12 -21.81
C MET A 1 -3.39 -12.83 -20.75
N ALA A 2 -2.07 -12.82 -20.86
CA ALA A 2 -1.21 -13.31 -19.80
C ALA A 2 -1.38 -12.39 -18.59
N LYS A 3 -1.74 -12.96 -17.44
CA LYS A 3 -1.82 -12.23 -16.18
C LYS A 3 -0.38 -11.88 -15.80
N ILE A 4 0.02 -10.63 -16.01
CA ILE A 4 1.30 -10.14 -15.48
C ILE A 4 1.14 -10.19 -13.95
N MET A 5 1.73 -11.20 -13.32
CA MET A 5 1.95 -11.18 -11.88
C MET A 5 3.12 -10.24 -11.66
N LEU A 6 2.82 -9.00 -11.26
CA LEU A 6 3.82 -8.14 -10.68
C LEU A 6 4.16 -8.70 -9.30
N ASP A 7 5.45 -8.85 -9.03
CA ASP A 7 5.94 -9.30 -7.75
C ASP A 7 5.78 -8.16 -6.74
N GLU A 8 4.92 -8.36 -5.75
CA GLU A 8 4.63 -7.35 -4.74
C GLU A 8 5.85 -7.05 -3.86
N ASP A 9 6.74 -8.03 -3.67
CA ASP A 9 7.96 -7.83 -2.89
C ASP A 9 8.88 -6.86 -3.63
N ILE A 10 9.02 -7.03 -4.96
CA ILE A 10 9.79 -6.12 -5.82
C ILE A 10 9.19 -4.70 -5.82
N LEU A 11 7.86 -4.58 -5.87
CA LEU A 11 7.20 -3.27 -5.83
C LEU A 11 7.39 -2.57 -4.48
N SER A 12 7.30 -3.32 -3.39
CA SER A 12 7.54 -2.81 -2.04
C SER A 12 9.01 -2.41 -1.84
N GLU A 13 9.97 -3.21 -2.32
CA GLU A 13 11.40 -2.88 -2.30
C GLU A 13 11.69 -1.62 -3.12
N PHE A 14 11.06 -1.46 -4.28
CA PHE A 14 11.20 -0.26 -5.09
C PHE A 14 10.65 0.99 -4.38
N SER A 15 9.50 0.89 -3.70
CA SER A 15 8.99 2.01 -2.88
C SER A 15 10.03 2.47 -1.86
N GLN A 16 10.64 1.53 -1.12
CA GLN A 16 11.67 1.87 -0.14
C GLN A 16 12.90 2.51 -0.80
N PHE A 17 13.39 1.89 -1.88
CA PHE A 17 14.55 2.39 -2.63
C PHE A 17 14.33 3.81 -3.17
N LEU A 18 13.13 4.11 -3.67
CA LEU A 18 12.77 5.44 -4.14
C LEU A 18 12.82 6.47 -3.02
N TRP A 19 12.25 6.15 -1.86
CA TRP A 19 12.29 7.01 -0.68
C TRP A 19 13.73 7.27 -0.22
N ASP A 20 14.57 6.25 -0.19
CA ASP A 20 15.98 6.36 0.21
C ASP A 20 16.77 7.27 -0.76
N ILE A 21 16.52 7.17 -2.06
CA ILE A 21 17.12 8.05 -3.07
C ILE A 21 16.64 9.49 -2.89
N CYS A 22 15.33 9.73 -2.79
CA CYS A 22 14.77 11.06 -2.59
C CYS A 22 15.33 11.71 -1.32
N PHE A 23 15.43 10.95 -0.23
CA PHE A 23 16.05 11.40 1.01
C PHE A 23 17.52 11.77 0.81
N SER A 24 18.29 10.92 0.13
CA SER A 24 19.71 11.16 -0.14
C SER A 24 19.92 12.44 -0.96
N ILE A 25 19.11 12.66 -1.99
CA ILE A 25 19.11 13.90 -2.80
C ILE A 25 18.82 15.11 -1.92
N ASN A 26 17.84 15.01 -1.03
CA ASN A 26 17.47 16.11 -0.14
C ASN A 26 18.57 16.41 0.89
N CYS A 27 19.26 15.39 1.39
CA CYS A 27 20.42 15.55 2.27
C CYS A 27 21.58 16.28 1.57
N GLU A 28 21.93 15.90 0.34
CA GLU A 28 23.01 16.56 -0.40
C GLU A 28 22.63 18.00 -0.77
N THR A 29 21.39 18.23 -1.20
CA THR A 29 20.85 19.57 -1.50
C THR A 29 20.96 20.52 -0.31
N ASN A 30 20.80 20.00 0.91
CA ASN A 30 20.94 20.77 2.15
C ASN A 30 22.37 21.23 2.47
N LYS A 31 23.39 20.55 1.93
CA LYS A 31 24.81 20.87 2.15
C LYS A 31 25.32 21.95 1.20
N THR A 32 24.57 22.28 0.16
CA THR A 32 24.94 23.22 -0.89
C THR A 32 24.13 24.53 -0.83
N GLU A 33 24.75 25.65 -1.21
CA GLU A 33 24.06 26.92 -1.46
C GLU A 33 23.41 26.90 -2.85
N ILE A 34 22.27 26.23 -2.95
CA ILE A 34 21.40 26.22 -4.14
C ILE A 34 19.96 26.52 -3.73
N ASP A 35 19.15 26.96 -4.70
CA ASP A 35 17.70 27.07 -4.53
C ASP A 35 17.08 25.68 -4.39
N ARG A 36 16.83 25.29 -3.14
CA ARG A 36 16.44 23.93 -2.73
C ARG A 36 14.99 23.60 -3.06
N LYS A 37 14.15 24.63 -3.23
CA LYS A 37 12.71 24.47 -3.35
C LYS A 37 12.34 23.62 -4.55
N VAL A 38 12.92 23.93 -5.71
CA VAL A 38 12.63 23.22 -6.96
C VAL A 38 13.01 21.74 -6.86
N ILE A 39 14.13 21.42 -6.21
CA ILE A 39 14.58 20.03 -6.05
C ILE A 39 13.65 19.27 -5.10
N TYR A 40 13.23 19.88 -3.99
CA TYR A 40 12.27 19.26 -3.07
C TYR A 40 10.94 18.99 -3.74
N ASP A 41 10.37 19.98 -4.44
CA ASP A 41 9.12 19.83 -5.19
C ASP A 41 9.22 18.68 -6.20
N LEU A 42 10.37 18.51 -6.87
CA LEU A 42 10.59 17.42 -7.83
C LEU A 42 10.72 16.05 -7.13
N THR A 43 11.44 15.95 -6.02
CA THR A 43 11.58 14.69 -5.27
C THR A 43 10.27 14.25 -4.64
N GLU A 44 9.48 15.18 -4.10
CA GLU A 44 8.14 14.89 -3.58
C GLU A 44 7.20 14.45 -4.70
N ARG A 45 7.19 15.17 -5.82
CA ARG A 45 6.35 14.81 -6.96
C ARG A 45 6.71 13.43 -7.53
N LEU A 46 7.98 13.05 -7.51
CA LEU A 46 8.42 11.73 -7.93
C LEU A 46 7.88 10.63 -7.00
N ALA A 47 7.96 10.83 -5.68
CA ALA A 47 7.39 9.91 -4.70
C ALA A 47 5.87 9.77 -4.85
N TYR A 48 5.14 10.90 -4.96
CA TYR A 48 3.69 10.87 -5.16
C TYR A 48 3.27 10.21 -6.48
N SER A 49 4.02 10.44 -7.57
CA SER A 49 3.74 9.79 -8.85
C SER A 49 3.92 8.28 -8.78
N TRP A 50 4.80 7.78 -7.90
CA TRP A 50 4.94 6.36 -7.63
C TRP A 50 3.79 5.82 -6.78
N ASP A 51 3.39 6.54 -5.72
CA ASP A 51 2.27 6.16 -4.86
C ASP A 51 0.95 6.04 -5.65
N ASP A 52 0.75 6.87 -6.68
CA ASP A 52 -0.38 6.78 -7.62
C ASP A 52 -0.40 5.46 -8.43
N ILE A 53 0.77 4.85 -8.66
CA ILE A 53 0.91 3.58 -9.39
C ILE A 53 0.82 2.39 -8.43
N TYR A 54 1.48 2.50 -7.28
CA TYR A 54 1.53 1.44 -6.29
C TYR A 54 1.52 2.03 -4.87
N ASN A 55 0.37 1.88 -4.21
CA ASN A 55 0.21 2.22 -2.81
C ASN A 55 0.19 0.93 -1.94
N PRO A 56 1.27 0.62 -1.20
CA PRO A 56 1.33 -0.57 -0.35
C PRO A 56 0.20 -0.65 0.68
N ALA A 57 -0.28 0.50 1.15
CA ALA A 57 -1.36 0.57 2.14
C ALA A 57 -2.70 0.11 1.53
N GLU A 58 -3.02 0.56 0.32
CA GLU A 58 -4.23 0.13 -0.40
C GLU A 58 -4.18 -1.36 -0.73
N VAL A 59 -3.02 -1.87 -1.16
CA VAL A 59 -2.83 -3.29 -1.45
C VAL A 59 -3.04 -4.14 -0.19
N THR A 60 -2.44 -3.73 0.92
CA THR A 60 -2.59 -4.39 2.22
C THR A 60 -4.04 -4.36 2.70
N PHE A 61 -4.71 -3.22 2.56
CA PHE A 61 -6.12 -3.05 2.91
C PHE A 61 -7.02 -3.98 2.08
N ALA A 62 -6.84 -4.03 0.76
CA ALA A 62 -7.58 -4.92 -0.13
C ALA A 62 -7.36 -6.40 0.22
N LYS A 63 -6.14 -6.80 0.57
CA LYS A 63 -5.82 -8.16 1.04
C LYS A 63 -6.54 -8.49 2.35
N ALA A 64 -6.53 -7.57 3.31
CA ALA A 64 -7.21 -7.76 4.59
C ALA A 64 -8.72 -7.94 4.40
N LEU A 65 -9.36 -7.10 3.57
CA LEU A 65 -10.77 -7.24 3.21
C LEU A 65 -11.06 -8.59 2.55
N ARG A 66 -10.26 -8.99 1.55
CA ARG A 66 -10.42 -10.28 0.87
C ARG A 66 -10.28 -11.46 1.85
N SER A 67 -9.32 -11.39 2.78
CA SER A 67 -9.11 -12.43 3.79
C SER A 67 -10.32 -12.56 4.73
N LEU A 68 -10.81 -11.44 5.28
CA LEU A 68 -11.98 -11.44 6.16
C LEU A 68 -13.23 -12.00 5.45
N TYR A 69 -13.46 -11.60 4.21
CA TYR A 69 -14.58 -12.12 3.43
C TYR A 69 -14.43 -13.61 3.09
N GLY A 70 -13.21 -14.06 2.79
CA GLY A 70 -12.91 -15.48 2.58
C GLY A 70 -13.18 -16.33 3.83
N GLN A 71 -12.78 -15.83 5.01
CA GLN A 71 -13.04 -16.48 6.30
C GLN A 71 -14.53 -16.52 6.62
N TYR A 72 -15.29 -15.46 6.32
CA TYR A 72 -16.74 -15.46 6.40
C TYR A 72 -17.37 -16.57 5.55
N ILE A 73 -16.99 -16.67 4.26
CA ILE A 73 -17.51 -17.72 3.36
C ILE A 73 -17.17 -19.11 3.89
N LYS A 74 -15.94 -19.32 4.38
CA LYS A 74 -15.51 -20.60 4.94
C LYS A 74 -16.35 -20.99 6.16
N ALA A 75 -16.48 -20.09 7.14
CA ALA A 75 -17.28 -20.34 8.34
C ALA A 75 -18.76 -20.61 8.01
N LYS A 76 -19.33 -19.93 7.00
CA LYS A 76 -20.69 -20.21 6.49
C LYS A 76 -20.82 -21.62 5.93
N LYS A 77 -19.84 -22.09 5.17
CA LYS A 77 -19.83 -23.45 4.59
C LYS A 77 -19.66 -24.53 5.66
N ASP A 78 -18.85 -24.25 6.67
CA ASP A 78 -18.56 -25.17 7.77
C ASP A 78 -19.69 -25.20 8.83
N GLY A 79 -20.73 -24.37 8.69
CA GLY A 79 -21.86 -24.29 9.61
C GLY A 79 -21.61 -23.44 10.87
N ASP A 80 -20.41 -22.84 11.00
CA ASP A 80 -20.07 -21.92 12.09
C ASP A 80 -20.66 -20.53 11.85
N MET A 81 -21.95 -20.39 12.18
CA MET A 81 -22.68 -19.13 12.01
C MET A 81 -22.18 -18.02 12.94
N VAL A 82 -21.62 -18.36 14.11
CA VAL A 82 -21.11 -17.38 15.07
C VAL A 82 -19.79 -16.80 14.56
N GLY A 83 -18.85 -17.65 14.11
CA GLY A 83 -17.61 -17.22 13.48
C GLY A 83 -17.86 -16.43 12.19
N ALA A 84 -18.78 -16.88 11.35
CA ALA A 84 -19.19 -16.14 10.16
C ALA A 84 -19.69 -14.73 10.51
N GLY A 85 -20.56 -14.58 11.51
CA GLY A 85 -21.05 -13.27 11.96
C GLY A 85 -19.91 -12.32 12.37
N LYS A 86 -18.91 -12.84 13.10
CA LYS A 86 -17.73 -12.05 13.51
C LYS A 86 -16.91 -11.58 12.31
N PHE A 87 -16.58 -12.48 11.38
CA PHE A 87 -15.80 -12.12 10.19
C PHE A 87 -16.51 -11.10 9.31
N LEU A 88 -17.83 -11.21 9.16
CA LEU A 88 -18.62 -10.23 8.42
C LEU A 88 -18.63 -8.86 9.10
N ALA A 89 -18.82 -8.82 10.43
CA ALA A 89 -18.78 -7.57 11.19
C ALA A 89 -17.41 -6.88 11.06
N SER A 90 -16.31 -7.63 11.19
CA SER A 90 -14.95 -7.10 11.00
C SER A 90 -14.71 -6.62 9.57
N TYR A 91 -15.21 -7.34 8.56
CA TYR A 91 -15.12 -6.91 7.16
C TYR A 91 -15.83 -5.58 6.92
N LEU A 92 -17.06 -5.43 7.40
CA LEU A 92 -17.85 -4.20 7.25
C LEU A 92 -17.18 -3.04 7.99
N ALA A 93 -16.75 -3.25 9.23
CA ALA A 93 -16.05 -2.24 10.01
C ALA A 93 -14.73 -1.78 9.36
N LEU A 94 -14.00 -2.70 8.73
CA LEU A 94 -12.78 -2.36 8.00
C LEU A 94 -13.12 -1.59 6.70
N LYS A 95 -14.15 -2.02 5.97
CA LYS A 95 -14.61 -1.38 4.73
C LYS A 95 -15.13 0.04 4.97
N GLU A 96 -15.74 0.32 6.11
CA GLU A 96 -16.24 1.65 6.48
C GLU A 96 -15.13 2.63 6.90
N ARG A 97 -13.91 2.13 7.14
CA ARG A 97 -12.75 2.92 7.59
C ARG A 97 -11.74 3.23 6.50
N GLY A 98 -11.81 2.54 5.35
CA GLY A 98 -11.00 2.85 4.17
C GLY A 98 -11.79 3.65 3.16
#